data_AF-A0A7Z0STR1-F1
#
_entry.id   AF-A0A7Z0STR1-F1
#
_cell.length_a   1.000
_cell.length_b   1.000
_cell.length_c   1.000
_cell.angle_alpha   90.00
_cell.angle_beta   90.00
_cell.angle_gamma   90.00
#
_symmetry.space_group_name_H-M   'P 1'
#
loop_
_entity.id
_entity.type
_entity.pdbx_description
1 polymer ?
#
loop_
_entity_poly.entity_id
_entity_poly.type
_entity_poly.pdbx_seq_one_letter_code
_entity_poly.pdbx_strand_id
1 'polypeptide(L)'
;MSEVTILPSWKQAAQDFMREFKYGDIVSLSWLEARFDIPSAADSQRLTAGEFRARQFIWLGNIEAFKDFLLKEHQVCLQSVRGEGYRWVPPAEQTGVAVAEFEQGARRVFRSAGNKLRNLRHTELTDDQRRANMDATAKLAALAGMARKALR
;
A
#
# COMPACT_ATOMS: atom_id res chain seq x y z
N MET A 1 33.37 20.24 -0.62
CA MET A 1 31.97 20.51 -1.00
C MET A 1 31.13 19.50 -0.26
N SER A 2 30.65 19.89 0.90
CA SER A 2 29.93 19.03 1.83
C SER A 2 28.50 18.86 1.31
N GLU A 3 28.16 17.69 0.77
CA GLU A 3 26.76 17.36 0.51
C GLU A 3 26.06 17.27 1.87
N VAL A 4 25.28 18.30 2.17
CA VAL A 4 24.51 18.39 3.41
C VAL A 4 23.33 17.43 3.30
N THR A 5 23.54 16.19 3.68
CA THR A 5 22.47 15.18 3.81
C THR A 5 21.79 15.35 5.16
N ILE A 6 21.01 16.43 5.34
CA ILE A 6 20.12 16.58 6.50
C ILE A 6 18.69 16.77 5.99
N LEU A 7 18.22 15.75 5.28
CA LEU A 7 16.81 15.51 5.03
C LEU A 7 16.55 14.02 5.26
N PRO A 8 15.33 13.61 5.66
CA PRO A 8 14.96 12.20 5.66
C PRO A 8 15.34 11.55 4.33
N SER A 9 15.87 10.31 4.36
CA SER A 9 16.42 9.64 3.17
C SER A 9 15.44 9.58 2.00
N TRP A 10 14.14 9.45 2.28
CA TRP A 10 13.08 9.49 1.27
C TRP A 10 12.93 10.83 0.52
N LYS A 11 13.28 11.98 1.12
CA LYS A 11 13.24 13.27 0.41
C LYS A 11 14.36 13.38 -0.61
N GLN A 12 15.56 12.94 -0.24
CA GLN A 12 16.69 12.89 -1.17
C GLN A 12 16.39 11.90 -2.29
N ALA A 13 15.85 10.73 -1.95
CA ALA A 13 15.40 9.75 -2.94
C ALA A 13 14.40 10.34 -3.94
N ALA A 14 13.48 11.22 -3.51
CA ALA A 14 12.54 11.87 -4.42
C ALA A 14 13.23 12.81 -5.42
N GLN A 15 14.24 13.57 -4.97
CA GLN A 15 15.03 14.42 -5.86
C GLN A 15 15.88 13.61 -6.85
N ASP A 16 16.44 12.49 -6.40
CA ASP A 16 17.19 11.56 -7.24
C ASP A 16 16.25 10.92 -8.28
N PHE A 17 15.06 10.50 -7.84
CA PHE A 17 14.03 9.93 -8.70
C PHE A 17 13.64 10.88 -9.85
N MET A 18 13.40 12.16 -9.56
CA MET A 18 13.01 13.14 -10.58
C MET A 18 14.11 13.40 -11.62
N ARG A 19 15.37 13.07 -11.31
CA ARG A 19 16.51 13.20 -12.23
C ARG A 19 16.75 11.94 -13.05
N GLU A 20 16.51 10.77 -12.46
CA GLU A 20 16.90 9.47 -13.02
C GLU A 20 15.78 8.78 -13.81
N PHE A 21 14.51 9.03 -13.48
CA PHE A 21 13.37 8.28 -14.04
C PHE A 21 12.45 9.16 -14.90
N LYS A 22 11.65 8.49 -15.75
CA LYS A 22 10.60 9.09 -16.57
C LYS A 22 9.31 8.28 -16.47
N TYR A 23 8.25 8.81 -17.08
CA TYR A 23 6.97 8.10 -17.20
C TYR A 23 7.15 6.71 -17.82
N GLY A 24 6.50 5.72 -17.22
CA GLY A 24 6.56 4.33 -17.65
C GLY A 24 7.71 3.54 -17.04
N ASP A 25 8.75 4.19 -16.53
CA ASP A 25 9.89 3.49 -15.94
C ASP A 25 9.52 2.81 -14.62
N ILE A 26 10.24 1.73 -14.31
CA ILE A 26 10.08 0.97 -13.08
C ILE A 26 11.25 1.28 -12.14
N VAL A 27 10.93 1.85 -10.99
CA VAL A 27 11.85 2.00 -9.87
C VAL A 27 11.96 0.67 -9.17
N SER A 28 13.13 0.03 -9.25
CA SER A 28 13.35 -1.27 -8.62
C SER A 28 13.35 -1.15 -7.10
N LEU A 29 13.02 -2.26 -6.42
CA LEU A 29 13.14 -2.35 -4.96
C LEU A 29 14.58 -2.10 -4.50
N SER A 30 15.57 -2.63 -5.23
CA SER A 30 16.99 -2.44 -4.90
C SER A 30 17.45 -0.98 -4.98
N TRP A 31 16.94 -0.22 -5.94
CA TRP A 31 17.23 1.22 -6.04
C TRP A 31 16.68 1.97 -4.82
N LEU A 32 15.46 1.65 -4.40
CA LEU A 32 14.84 2.24 -3.21
C LEU A 32 15.57 1.82 -1.92
N GLU A 33 15.97 0.56 -1.80
CA GLU A 33 16.74 0.07 -0.64
C GLU A 33 18.04 0.86 -0.48
N ALA A 34 18.78 1.06 -1.57
CA ALA A 34 20.01 1.85 -1.57
C ALA A 34 19.76 3.32 -1.19
N ARG A 35 18.70 3.95 -1.71
CA ARG A 35 18.40 5.36 -1.41
C ARG A 35 17.78 5.59 -0.04
N PHE A 36 17.14 4.58 0.53
CA PHE A 36 16.60 4.65 1.89
C PHE A 36 17.63 4.27 2.95
N ASP A 37 18.85 3.90 2.55
CA ASP A 37 19.91 3.37 3.43
C ASP A 37 19.43 2.13 4.21
N ILE A 38 18.66 1.28 3.52
CA ILE A 38 18.12 0.03 4.08
C ILE A 38 18.98 -1.12 3.56
N PRO A 39 19.59 -1.94 4.45
CA PRO A 39 20.35 -3.11 4.04
C PRO A 39 19.53 -3.99 3.10
N SER A 40 20.10 -4.41 1.97
CA SER A 40 19.41 -5.26 1.01
C SER A 40 19.04 -6.59 1.67
N ALA A 41 17.84 -7.09 1.40
CA ALA A 41 17.44 -8.43 1.86
C ALA A 41 18.22 -9.55 1.15
N ALA A 42 18.87 -9.24 0.02
CA ALA A 42 19.73 -10.16 -0.71
C ALA A 42 21.15 -10.24 -0.11
N ASP A 43 21.58 -9.20 0.62
CA ASP A 43 22.85 -9.22 1.32
C ASP A 43 22.76 -10.25 2.44
N SER A 44 23.59 -11.28 2.32
CA SER A 44 23.47 -12.59 2.95
C SER A 44 23.71 -12.61 4.47
N GLN A 45 23.40 -11.53 5.18
CA GLN A 45 23.35 -11.52 6.63
C GLN A 45 22.05 -12.16 7.08
N ARG A 46 22.17 -13.21 7.91
CA ARG A 46 21.04 -13.81 8.62
C ARG A 46 20.50 -12.79 9.62
N LEU A 47 19.61 -11.91 9.15
CA LEU A 47 18.84 -11.04 10.04
C LEU A 47 18.06 -11.93 11.01
N THR A 48 18.10 -11.59 12.29
CA THR A 48 17.20 -12.17 13.27
C THR A 48 15.74 -11.80 12.92
N ALA A 49 14.77 -12.57 13.42
CA ALA A 49 13.35 -12.26 13.20
C ALA A 49 12.94 -10.88 13.77
N GLY A 50 13.70 -10.33 14.73
CA GLY A 50 13.50 -8.98 15.26
C GLY A 50 14.01 -7.92 14.28
N GLU A 51 15.24 -8.06 13.81
CA GLU A 51 15.87 -7.13 12.86
C GLU A 51 15.13 -7.10 11.53
N PHE A 52 14.68 -8.27 11.04
CA PHE A 52 13.86 -8.34 9.83
C PHE A 52 12.54 -7.57 9.97
N ARG A 53 11.86 -7.66 11.12
CA ARG A 53 10.64 -6.90 11.39
C ARG A 53 10.90 -5.40 11.49
N ALA A 54 11.96 -5.00 12.19
CA ALA A 54 12.35 -3.59 12.28
C ALA A 54 12.64 -3.00 10.89
N ARG A 55 13.39 -3.74 10.07
CA ARG A 55 13.64 -3.41 8.66
C ARG A 55 12.35 -3.23 7.86
N GLN A 56 11.37 -4.13 8.02
CA GLN A 56 10.08 -4.03 7.33
C GLN A 56 9.32 -2.75 7.70
N PHE A 57 9.34 -2.33 8.97
CA PHE A 57 8.71 -1.09 9.40
C PHE A 57 9.42 0.15 8.85
N ILE A 58 10.76 0.16 8.86
CA ILE A 58 11.56 1.25 8.28
C ILE A 58 11.28 1.35 6.78
N TRP A 59 11.28 0.22 6.07
CA TRP A 59 10.91 0.15 4.66
C TRP A 59 9.51 0.72 4.41
N LEU A 60 8.51 0.26 5.16
CA LEU A 60 7.13 0.70 5.01
C LEU A 60 6.98 2.21 5.24
N GLY A 61 7.59 2.74 6.31
CA GLY A 61 7.54 4.17 6.61
C GLY A 61 8.20 5.02 5.53
N ASN A 62 9.39 4.63 5.05
CA ASN A 62 10.10 5.35 3.99
C ASN A 62 9.37 5.29 2.65
N ILE A 63 8.86 4.12 2.24
CA ILE A 63 8.19 3.99 0.94
C ILE A 63 6.85 4.73 0.91
N GLU A 64 6.10 4.73 2.02
CA GLU A 64 4.85 5.49 2.12
C GLU A 64 5.11 7.00 2.06
N ALA A 65 6.09 7.49 2.83
CA ALA A 65 6.48 8.90 2.80
C ALA A 65 7.00 9.34 1.43
N PHE A 66 7.81 8.51 0.78
CA PHE A 66 8.32 8.75 -0.56
C PHE A 66 7.20 8.87 -1.60
N LYS A 67 6.26 7.91 -1.61
CA LYS A 67 5.11 7.92 -2.52
C LYS A 67 4.21 9.14 -2.29
N ASP A 68 3.95 9.47 -1.03
CA ASP A 68 3.10 10.61 -0.67
C ASP A 68 3.73 11.94 -1.09
N PHE A 69 5.03 12.10 -0.85
CA PHE A 69 5.78 13.28 -1.24
C PHE A 69 5.83 13.44 -2.77
N LEU A 70 6.17 12.38 -3.50
CA LEU A 70 6.17 12.38 -4.96
C LEU A 70 4.79 12.75 -5.53
N LEU A 71 3.71 12.22 -4.96
CA LEU A 71 2.36 12.52 -5.42
C LEU A 71 1.97 13.98 -5.16
N LYS A 72 2.24 14.50 -3.96
CA LYS A 72 1.79 15.83 -3.54
C LYS A 72 2.64 16.96 -4.12
N GLU A 73 3.96 16.80 -4.10
CA GLU A 73 4.89 17.86 -4.49
C GLU A 73 5.25 17.81 -5.98
N HIS A 74 5.20 16.63 -6.59
CA HIS A 74 5.64 16.42 -7.98
C HIS A 74 4.56 15.83 -8.89
N GLN A 75 3.35 15.57 -8.38
CA GLN A 75 2.24 14.97 -9.14
C GLN A 75 2.60 13.60 -9.74
N VAL A 76 3.54 12.90 -9.10
CA VAL A 76 4.03 11.59 -9.53
C VAL A 76 3.24 10.49 -8.84
N CYS A 77 2.48 9.73 -9.63
CA CYS A 77 1.80 8.54 -9.15
C CYS A 77 2.66 7.30 -9.40
N LEU A 78 2.90 6.53 -8.32
CA LEU A 78 3.63 5.27 -8.37
C LEU A 78 2.70 4.07 -8.19
N GLN A 79 2.66 3.20 -9.19
CA GLN A 79 1.90 1.96 -9.17
C GLN A 79 2.80 0.78 -8.84
N SER A 80 2.40 -0.06 -7.88
CA SER A 80 3.18 -1.26 -7.55
C SER A 80 3.13 -2.28 -8.68
N VAL A 81 4.31 -2.72 -9.13
CA VAL A 81 4.50 -3.84 -10.05
C VAL A 81 5.04 -5.02 -9.24
N ARG A 82 4.26 -6.10 -9.18
CA ARG A 82 4.52 -7.23 -8.30
C ARG A 82 5.89 -7.85 -8.58
N GLY A 83 6.77 -7.82 -7.59
CA GLY A 83 8.09 -8.45 -7.67
C GLY A 83 9.18 -7.60 -8.33
N GLU A 84 8.82 -6.45 -8.91
CA GLU A 84 9.76 -5.59 -9.63
C GLU A 84 10.00 -4.28 -8.86
N GLY A 85 8.94 -3.61 -8.43
CA GLY A 85 9.02 -2.34 -7.72
C GLY A 85 7.83 -1.43 -8.01
N TYR A 86 8.08 -0.21 -8.45
CA TYR A 86 7.05 0.80 -8.68
C TYR A 86 7.20 1.47 -10.04
N ARG A 87 6.14 1.41 -10.85
CA ARG A 87 6.07 2.09 -12.14
C ARG A 87 5.64 3.53 -11.96
N TRP A 88 6.33 4.47 -12.60
CA TRP A 88 5.84 5.84 -12.74
C TRP A 88 4.68 5.87 -13.73
N VAL A 89 3.47 6.08 -13.22
CA VAL A 89 2.25 6.11 -14.02
C VAL A 89 2.21 7.39 -14.87
N PRO A 90 2.02 7.29 -16.20
CA PRO A 90 1.75 8.45 -17.04
C PRO A 90 0.46 9.18 -16.62
N PRO A 91 0.37 10.52 -16.74
CA PRO A 91 -0.79 11.26 -16.24
C PRO A 91 -2.12 10.81 -16.84
N ALA A 92 -2.13 10.42 -18.11
CA ALA A 92 -3.31 9.92 -18.81
C ALA A 92 -3.85 8.58 -18.24
N GLU A 93 -2.99 7.78 -17.59
CA GLU A 93 -3.37 6.50 -16.98
C GLU A 93 -3.77 6.64 -15.51
N GLN A 94 -3.34 7.71 -14.84
CA GLN A 94 -3.44 7.87 -13.38
C GLN A 94 -4.89 7.77 -12.88
N THR A 95 -5.85 8.38 -13.59
CA THR A 95 -7.27 8.26 -13.23
C THR A 95 -7.73 6.81 -13.24
N GLY A 96 -7.38 6.04 -14.27
CA GLY A 96 -7.74 4.63 -14.38
C GLY A 96 -7.09 3.79 -13.28
N VAL A 97 -5.81 4.05 -12.97
CA VAL A 97 -5.09 3.38 -11.88
C VAL A 97 -5.77 3.65 -10.53
N ALA A 98 -6.07 4.91 -10.22
CA ALA A 98 -6.69 5.30 -8.96
C ALA A 98 -8.08 4.66 -8.78
N VAL A 99 -8.90 4.65 -9.83
CA VAL A 99 -10.23 4.01 -9.80
C VAL A 99 -10.11 2.49 -9.61
N ALA A 100 -9.21 1.84 -10.36
CA ALA A 100 -8.99 0.40 -10.25
C ALA A 100 -8.49 -0.02 -8.85
N GLU A 101 -7.57 0.75 -8.27
CA GLU A 101 -7.08 0.51 -6.90
C GLU A 101 -8.18 0.69 -5.86
N PHE A 102 -8.99 1.75 -6.00
CA PHE A 102 -10.15 1.98 -5.14
C PHE A 102 -11.16 0.82 -5.20
N GLU A 103 -11.53 0.38 -6.40
CA GLU A 103 -12.46 -0.75 -6.59
C GLU A 103 -11.93 -2.03 -5.95
N GLN A 104 -10.65 -2.34 -6.15
CA GLN A 104 -10.01 -3.52 -5.57
C GLN A 104 -9.97 -3.43 -4.03
N GLY A 105 -9.65 -2.24 -3.50
CA GLY A 105 -9.68 -1.95 -2.07
C GLY A 105 -11.06 -2.15 -1.47
N ALA A 106 -12.10 -1.55 -2.06
CA ALA A 106 -13.48 -1.70 -1.63
C ALA A 106 -13.92 -3.18 -1.61
N ARG A 107 -13.65 -3.91 -2.69
CA ARG A 107 -13.95 -5.36 -2.78
C ARG A 107 -13.25 -6.16 -1.67
N ARG A 108 -11.99 -5.83 -1.36
CA ARG A 108 -11.21 -6.49 -0.28
C ARG A 108 -11.82 -6.22 1.09
N VAL A 109 -12.21 -4.97 1.38
CA VAL A 109 -12.84 -4.59 2.66
C VAL A 109 -14.15 -5.34 2.87
N PHE A 110 -15.05 -5.33 1.88
CA PHE A 110 -16.33 -6.05 1.99
C PHE A 110 -16.14 -7.56 2.19
N ARG A 111 -15.21 -8.18 1.45
CA ARG A 111 -14.91 -9.60 1.60
C ARG A 111 -14.37 -9.92 3.00
N SER A 112 -13.42 -9.12 3.49
CA SER A 112 -12.83 -9.31 4.82
C SER A 112 -13.87 -9.19 5.93
N ALA A 113 -14.70 -8.13 5.88
CA ALA A 113 -15.78 -7.94 6.84
C ALA A 113 -16.81 -9.08 6.78
N GLY A 114 -17.21 -9.49 5.58
CA GLY A 114 -18.17 -10.60 5.39
C GLY A 114 -17.63 -11.93 5.93
N ASN A 115 -16.35 -12.20 5.72
CA ASN A 115 -15.69 -13.39 6.28
C ASN A 115 -15.69 -13.35 7.81
N LYS A 116 -15.38 -12.20 8.44
CA LYS A 116 -15.41 -12.07 9.90
C LYS A 116 -16.81 -12.31 10.47
N LEU A 117 -17.85 -11.77 9.84
CA LEU A 117 -19.23 -11.94 10.29
C LEU A 117 -19.74 -13.39 10.15
N ARG A 118 -19.27 -14.12 9.14
CA ARG A 118 -19.67 -15.52 8.88
C ARG A 118 -18.91 -16.55 9.70
N ASN A 119 -17.69 -16.24 10.12
CA ASN A 119 -16.82 -17.17 10.84
C ASN A 119 -16.78 -16.86 12.34
N LEU A 120 -17.96 -16.66 12.93
CA LEU A 120 -18.13 -16.55 14.37
C LEU A 120 -18.44 -17.91 14.98
N ARG A 121 -18.05 -18.11 16.23
CA ARG A 121 -18.49 -19.28 17.01
C ARG A 121 -19.93 -19.06 17.48
N HIS A 122 -20.90 -19.28 16.60
CA HIS A 122 -22.31 -19.00 16.87
C HIS A 122 -22.87 -19.69 18.13
N THR A 123 -22.28 -20.81 18.54
CA THR A 123 -22.59 -21.55 19.78
C THR A 123 -22.23 -20.78 21.05
N GLU A 124 -21.28 -19.85 20.98
CA GLU A 124 -20.84 -19.02 22.10
C GLU A 124 -21.65 -17.70 22.20
N LEU A 125 -22.57 -17.45 21.26
CA LEU A 125 -23.35 -16.23 21.21
C LEU A 125 -24.69 -16.38 21.93
N THR A 126 -25.11 -15.32 22.63
CA THR A 126 -26.50 -15.16 23.09
C THR A 126 -27.43 -14.88 21.91
N ASP A 127 -28.74 -15.02 22.12
CA ASP A 127 -29.74 -14.77 21.07
C ASP A 127 -29.67 -13.32 20.54
N ASP A 128 -29.49 -12.34 21.43
CA ASP A 128 -29.35 -10.93 21.04
C ASP A 128 -28.06 -10.68 20.24
N GLN A 129 -26.95 -11.34 20.60
CA GLN A 129 -25.70 -11.25 19.84
C GLN A 129 -25.84 -11.91 18.45
N ARG A 130 -26.58 -13.01 18.33
CA ARG A 130 -26.89 -13.61 17.03
C ARG A 130 -27.76 -12.69 16.18
N ARG A 131 -28.78 -12.06 16.76
CA ARG A 131 -29.61 -11.05 16.08
C ARG A 131 -28.76 -9.89 15.56
N ALA A 132 -27.90 -9.31 16.41
CA ALA A 132 -27.01 -8.23 16.03
C ALA A 132 -26.05 -8.62 14.88
N ASN A 133 -25.52 -9.86 14.89
CA ASN A 133 -24.70 -10.37 13.80
C ASN A 133 -25.49 -10.51 12.49
N MET A 134 -26.74 -11.00 12.54
CA MET A 134 -27.61 -11.09 11.37
C MET A 134 -27.89 -9.71 10.77
N ASP A 135 -28.23 -8.73 11.61
CA ASP A 135 -28.48 -7.34 11.18
C ASP A 135 -27.23 -6.72 10.56
N ALA A 136 -26.06 -6.90 11.18
CA ALA A 136 -24.79 -6.43 10.63
C ALA A 136 -24.46 -7.09 9.28
N THR A 137 -24.75 -8.38 9.13
CA THR A 137 -24.56 -9.12 7.88
C THR A 137 -25.47 -8.59 6.77
N ALA A 138 -26.75 -8.34 7.08
CA ALA A 138 -27.70 -7.77 6.13
C ALA A 138 -27.28 -6.36 5.70
N LYS A 139 -26.88 -5.51 6.65
CA LYS A 139 -26.38 -4.15 6.37
C LYS A 139 -25.14 -4.16 5.48
N LEU A 140 -24.18 -5.05 5.76
CA LEU A 140 -22.97 -5.19 4.96
C LEU A 140 -23.28 -5.63 3.52
N ALA A 141 -24.21 -6.58 3.35
CA ALA A 141 -24.64 -7.05 2.04
C ALA A 141 -25.31 -5.94 1.22
N ALA A 142 -26.17 -5.13 1.86
CA ALA A 142 -26.80 -3.97 1.22
C ALA A 142 -25.75 -2.94 0.77
N LEU A 143 -24.81 -2.56 1.66
CA LEU A 143 -23.73 -1.62 1.33
C LEU A 143 -22.84 -2.14 0.20
N ALA A 144 -22.48 -3.42 0.22
CA ALA A 144 -21.69 -4.03 -0.85
C ALA A 144 -22.43 -4.02 -2.20
N GLY A 145 -23.74 -4.24 -2.19
CA GLY A 145 -24.60 -4.15 -3.37
C GLY A 145 -24.66 -2.73 -3.95
N MET A 146 -24.87 -1.73 -3.09
CA MET A 146 -24.88 -0.31 -3.48
C MET A 146 -23.52 0.13 -4.04
N ALA A 147 -22.42 -0.20 -3.35
CA ALA A 147 -21.08 0.14 -3.79
C ALA A 147 -20.76 -0.50 -5.15
N ARG A 148 -21.14 -1.76 -5.36
CA ARG A 148 -20.98 -2.43 -6.66
C ARG A 148 -21.78 -1.74 -7.77
N LYS A 149 -22.97 -1.24 -7.49
CA LYS A 149 -23.80 -0.51 -8.47
C LYS A 149 -23.19 0.85 -8.82
N ALA A 150 -22.59 1.55 -7.85
CA ALA A 150 -21.97 2.85 -8.07
C ALA A 150 -20.60 2.76 -8.79
N LEU A 151 -19.93 1.60 -8.71
CA LEU A 151 -18.65 1.34 -9.35
C LEU A 151 -18.76 0.61 -10.70
N ARG A 152 -19.98 0.42 -11.20
CA ARG A 152 -20.28 -0.13 -12.53
C ARG A 152 -20.78 0.99 -13.43
#